data_AF-A0A5Q4SHX4-F1
#
_entry.id   AF-A0A5Q4SHX4-F1
#
_cell.length_a   1.000
_cell.length_b   1.000
_cell.length_c   1.000
_cell.angle_alpha   90.00
_cell.angle_beta   90.00
_cell.angle_gamma   90.00
#
_symmetry.space_group_name_H-M   'P 1'
#
loop_
_entity.id
_entity.type
_entity.pdbx_description
1 polymer ?
#
loop_
_entity_poly.entity_id
_entity_poly.type
_entity_poly.pdbx_seq_one_letter_code
_entity_poly.pdbx_strand_id
1 'polypeptide(L)'
;AAYRRAHELPGWYEAFTGLTPRSVWRSLSAGELLPGPAAGLAEDLGSGPGIVKDFVKSRKDEWHEACFVPELKDVDRLAAVVGRFVELQGEFLAGGVVLRAYEPFVPGGEARVWWVDGEVARVTAHPDTPDRLPAPDLGAVGEAVRALDCRWVATDMALREDGAWRVVEVGDGQVSGLPAGDDGEALFRALLGPSAL
;
A
#
# COMPACT_ATOMS: atom_id res chain seq x y z
N ALA A 1 1.85 5.90 -17.35
CA ALA A 1 2.16 7.04 -16.46
C ALA A 1 1.37 6.94 -15.16
N ALA A 2 0.05 6.75 -15.22
CA ALA A 2 -0.80 6.56 -14.03
C ALA A 2 -0.37 5.37 -13.15
N TYR A 3 -0.06 4.19 -13.72
CA TYR A 3 0.35 3.01 -12.94
C TYR A 3 1.49 3.29 -11.95
N ARG A 4 2.66 3.76 -12.40
CA ARG A 4 3.77 4.03 -11.48
C ARG A 4 3.44 5.12 -10.45
N ARG A 5 2.63 6.10 -10.85
CA ARG A 5 2.24 7.21 -9.98
C ARG A 5 1.24 6.77 -8.91
N ALA A 6 0.28 5.92 -9.25
CA ALA A 6 -0.85 5.57 -8.38
C ALA A 6 -0.86 4.13 -7.89
N HIS A 7 0.13 3.30 -8.24
CA HIS A 7 0.19 1.90 -7.83
C HIS A 7 1.53 1.51 -7.19
N GLU A 8 2.65 2.00 -7.74
CA GLU A 8 3.96 1.80 -7.11
C GLU A 8 4.17 2.79 -5.97
N LEU A 9 4.54 2.29 -4.78
CA LEU A 9 4.70 3.07 -3.56
C LEU A 9 5.48 4.39 -3.72
N PRO A 10 6.64 4.42 -4.38
CA PRO A 10 7.39 5.66 -4.56
C PRO A 10 6.63 6.75 -5.33
N GLY A 11 5.67 6.38 -6.19
CA GLY A 11 4.91 7.31 -6.99
C GLY A 11 3.81 8.05 -6.22
N TRP A 12 3.27 7.43 -5.16
CA TRP A 12 2.16 8.01 -4.38
C TRP A 12 2.55 8.40 -2.95
N TYR A 13 3.61 7.83 -2.38
CA TYR A 13 3.93 7.97 -0.94
C TYR A 13 3.94 9.41 -0.44
N GLU A 14 4.55 10.34 -1.20
CA GLU A 14 4.66 11.75 -0.78
C GLU A 14 3.29 12.41 -0.56
N ALA A 15 2.33 12.18 -1.47
CA ALA A 15 0.98 12.75 -1.38
C ALA A 15 0.21 12.25 -0.15
N PHE A 16 0.54 11.05 0.34
CA PHE A 16 -0.10 10.42 1.50
C PHE A 16 0.75 10.50 2.77
N THR A 17 1.79 11.34 2.80
CA THR A 17 2.61 11.53 4.00
C THR A 17 1.75 11.88 5.21
N GLY A 18 1.90 11.13 6.30
CA GLY A 18 1.08 11.28 7.50
C GLY A 18 -0.24 10.49 7.47
N LEU A 19 -0.69 10.01 6.31
CA LEU A 19 -1.86 9.13 6.14
C LEU A 19 -1.48 7.65 5.93
N THR A 20 -0.27 7.37 5.43
CA THR A 20 0.30 6.01 5.31
C THR A 20 1.34 5.73 6.40
N PRO A 21 1.57 4.47 6.81
CA PRO A 21 2.72 4.12 7.64
C PRO A 21 4.04 4.56 7.02
N ARG A 22 4.95 5.07 7.87
CA ARG A 22 6.26 5.58 7.44
C ARG A 22 6.99 4.49 6.67
N SER A 23 7.47 4.82 5.48
CA SER A 23 8.13 3.88 4.58
C SER A 23 9.38 4.52 3.99
N VAL A 24 10.36 3.67 3.72
CA VAL A 24 11.62 3.97 3.05
C VAL A 24 11.85 2.86 2.03
N TRP A 25 12.51 3.18 0.92
CA TRP A 25 12.63 2.21 -0.15
C TRP A 25 13.92 2.37 -0.94
N ARG A 26 14.25 1.31 -1.66
CA ARG A 26 15.34 1.27 -2.62
C ARG A 26 14.86 0.57 -3.89
N SER A 27 15.06 1.23 -5.03
CA SER A 27 14.86 0.61 -6.34
C SER A 27 15.90 -0.47 -6.59
N LEU A 28 15.49 -1.56 -7.23
CA LEU A 28 16.38 -2.63 -7.66
C LEU A 28 16.24 -2.82 -9.18
N SER A 29 17.37 -2.93 -9.86
CA SER A 29 17.38 -3.27 -11.27
C SER A 29 17.14 -4.77 -11.45
N ALA A 30 16.62 -5.18 -12.61
CA ALA A 30 16.44 -6.60 -12.91
C ALA A 30 17.79 -7.35 -12.80
N GLY A 31 17.82 -8.41 -11.98
CA GLY A 31 19.03 -9.20 -11.73
C GLY A 31 20.04 -8.57 -10.76
N GLU A 32 19.75 -7.40 -10.19
CA GLU A 32 20.57 -6.79 -9.16
C GLU A 32 20.35 -7.51 -7.82
N LEU A 33 21.40 -8.10 -7.27
CA LEU A 33 21.41 -8.57 -5.88
C LEU A 33 21.45 -7.34 -4.97
N LEU A 34 20.67 -7.34 -3.89
CA LEU A 34 20.73 -6.30 -2.87
C LEU A 34 22.17 -6.10 -2.37
N PRO A 35 22.80 -4.94 -2.65
CA PRO A 35 24.15 -4.67 -2.15
C PRO A 35 24.09 -4.38 -0.66
N GLY A 36 24.61 -5.29 0.16
CA GLY A 36 24.85 -5.09 1.58
C GLY A 36 23.59 -5.11 2.47
N PRO A 37 23.77 -5.00 3.80
CA PRO A 37 22.67 -5.16 4.74
C PRO A 37 21.64 -4.04 4.53
N ALA A 38 20.38 -4.44 4.40
CA ALA A 38 19.22 -3.54 4.37
C ALA A 38 19.16 -2.57 5.58
N ALA A 39 20.02 -2.76 6.58
CA ALA A 39 20.22 -1.90 7.73
C ALA A 39 20.39 -0.41 7.40
N GLY A 40 21.16 -0.06 6.35
CA GLY A 40 21.34 1.35 5.99
C GLY A 40 20.05 2.03 5.53
N LEU A 41 19.10 1.26 4.99
CA LEU A 41 17.79 1.76 4.59
C LEU A 41 16.88 1.98 5.81
N ALA A 42 17.04 1.18 6.88
CA ALA A 42 16.18 1.22 8.06
C ALA A 42 16.50 2.38 9.03
N GLU A 43 17.65 3.05 8.88
CA GLU A 43 18.09 4.12 9.81
C GLU A 43 17.03 5.22 9.98
N ASP A 44 16.41 5.65 8.88
CA ASP A 44 15.38 6.70 8.85
C ASP A 44 14.05 6.27 9.49
N LEU A 45 13.78 4.97 9.58
CA LEU A 45 12.59 4.44 10.26
C LEU A 45 12.77 4.39 11.78
N GLY A 46 14.01 4.23 12.27
CA GLY A 46 14.32 4.08 13.68
C GLY A 46 14.09 2.66 14.22
N SER A 47 13.90 2.53 15.53
CA SER A 47 13.67 1.24 16.20
C SER A 47 12.21 0.78 16.15
N GLY A 48 12.01 -0.51 16.39
CA GLY A 48 10.69 -1.14 16.49
C GLY A 48 10.36 -2.03 15.30
N PRO A 49 9.15 -2.60 15.26
CA PRO A 49 8.76 -3.56 14.24
C PRO A 49 8.55 -2.89 12.88
N GLY A 50 8.76 -3.68 11.82
CA GLY A 50 8.58 -3.26 10.45
C GLY A 50 8.09 -4.37 9.52
N ILE A 51 7.78 -3.97 8.30
CA ILE A 51 7.29 -4.80 7.21
C ILE A 51 8.20 -4.62 6.00
N VAL A 52 8.49 -5.72 5.31
CA VAL A 52 9.15 -5.77 4.01
C VAL A 52 8.09 -6.01 2.93
N LYS A 53 8.13 -5.20 1.89
CA LYS A 53 7.32 -5.39 0.68
C LYS A 53 8.06 -4.89 -0.56
N ASP A 54 7.52 -5.14 -1.75
CA ASP A 54 7.99 -4.48 -2.97
C ASP A 54 7.17 -3.20 -3.23
N PHE A 55 7.30 -2.56 -4.39
CA PHE A 55 6.57 -1.32 -4.64
C PHE A 55 5.05 -1.52 -4.71
N VAL A 56 4.57 -2.76 -4.88
CA VAL A 56 3.17 -3.11 -5.06
C VAL A 56 2.67 -3.99 -3.91
N LYS A 57 3.25 -5.18 -3.73
CA LYS A 57 2.74 -6.26 -2.88
C LYS A 57 3.73 -6.71 -1.81
N SER A 58 3.21 -7.38 -0.78
CA SER A 58 3.98 -8.04 0.26
C SER A 58 3.85 -9.57 0.17
N ARG A 59 4.49 -10.28 1.11
CA ARG A 59 4.42 -11.74 1.29
C ARG A 59 3.65 -12.08 2.57
N LYS A 60 2.37 -11.70 2.60
CA LYS A 60 1.53 -11.83 3.81
C LYS A 60 1.37 -13.27 4.29
N ASP A 61 1.38 -14.23 3.36
CA ASP A 61 1.26 -15.65 3.67
C ASP A 61 2.54 -16.20 4.32
N GLU A 62 3.71 -15.65 3.95
CA GLU A 62 5.02 -15.94 4.56
C GLU A 62 5.38 -14.92 5.66
N TRP A 63 4.40 -14.54 6.50
CA TRP A 63 4.49 -13.40 7.43
C TRP A 63 5.81 -13.34 8.22
N HIS A 64 6.19 -14.41 8.91
CA HIS A 64 7.39 -14.41 9.77
C HIS A 64 8.71 -14.68 9.00
N GLU A 65 8.61 -15.15 7.77
CA GLU A 65 9.75 -15.60 6.96
C GLU A 65 10.23 -14.49 6.01
N ALA A 66 9.29 -13.73 5.44
CA ALA A 66 9.57 -12.81 4.33
C ALA A 66 8.80 -11.48 4.39
N CYS A 67 8.14 -11.15 5.50
CA CYS A 67 7.33 -9.93 5.60
C CYS A 67 7.63 -9.14 6.88
N PHE A 68 7.42 -9.74 8.05
CA PHE A 68 7.50 -9.06 9.34
C PHE A 68 8.88 -9.13 9.97
N VAL A 69 9.37 -7.99 10.42
CA VAL A 69 10.61 -7.81 11.17
C VAL A 69 10.25 -7.27 12.55
N PRO A 70 10.45 -8.02 13.65
CA PRO A 70 10.07 -7.54 14.98
C PRO A 70 10.87 -6.33 15.49
N GLU A 71 12.12 -6.18 15.03
CA GLU A 71 13.00 -5.06 15.37
C GLU A 71 13.86 -4.69 14.16
N LEU A 72 13.63 -3.49 13.61
CA LEU A 72 14.37 -2.98 12.44
C LEU A 72 15.85 -2.71 12.72
N LYS A 73 16.24 -2.53 14.00
CA LYS A 73 17.65 -2.42 14.40
C LYS A 73 18.38 -3.75 14.53
N ASP A 74 17.67 -4.88 14.48
CA ASP A 74 18.29 -6.20 14.37
C ASP A 74 18.73 -6.42 12.92
N VAL A 75 19.95 -5.99 12.62
CA VAL A 75 20.52 -5.97 11.27
C VAL A 75 20.54 -7.35 10.62
N ASP A 76 20.90 -8.39 11.38
CA ASP A 76 21.01 -9.75 10.87
C ASP A 76 19.61 -10.31 10.53
N ARG A 77 18.64 -10.11 11.42
CA ARG A 77 17.27 -10.54 11.17
C ARG A 77 16.62 -9.77 10.03
N LEU A 78 16.80 -8.45 9.98
CA LEU A 78 16.31 -7.62 8.88
C LEU A 78 16.90 -8.10 7.54
N ALA A 79 18.21 -8.34 7.49
CA ALA A 79 18.87 -8.84 6.28
C ALA A 79 18.33 -10.23 5.85
N ALA A 80 18.07 -11.12 6.80
CA ALA A 80 17.50 -12.44 6.51
C ALA A 80 16.08 -12.35 5.92
N VAL A 81 15.18 -11.56 6.54
CA VAL A 81 13.80 -11.39 6.05
C VAL A 81 13.78 -10.71 4.68
N VAL A 82 14.58 -9.66 4.49
CA VAL A 82 14.68 -8.97 3.20
C VAL A 82 15.26 -9.87 2.11
N GLY A 83 16.33 -10.63 2.42
CA GLY A 83 16.92 -11.58 1.48
C GLY A 83 15.91 -12.64 1.05
N ARG A 84 15.17 -13.20 2.01
CA ARG A 84 14.12 -14.19 1.74
C ARG A 84 12.94 -13.61 0.96
N PHE A 85 12.53 -12.39 1.26
CA PHE A 85 11.52 -11.66 0.48
C PHE A 85 11.93 -11.53 -0.99
N VAL A 86 13.16 -11.06 -1.26
CA VAL A 86 13.64 -10.88 -2.64
C VAL A 86 13.77 -12.22 -3.37
N GLU A 87 14.26 -13.27 -2.68
CA GLU A 87 14.31 -14.62 -3.24
C GLU A 87 12.93 -15.11 -3.67
N LEU A 88 11.92 -15.00 -2.80
CA LEU A 88 10.55 -15.44 -3.07
C LEU A 88 9.85 -14.58 -4.13
N GLN A 89 10.18 -13.29 -4.22
CA GLN A 89 9.73 -12.43 -5.31
C GLN A 89 10.30 -12.85 -6.66
N GLY A 90 11.60 -13.19 -6.72
CA GLY A 90 12.27 -13.64 -7.94
C GLY A 90 12.06 -12.68 -9.11
N GLU A 91 11.66 -13.21 -10.27
CA GLU A 91 11.37 -12.42 -11.47
C GLU A 91 10.12 -11.52 -11.35
N PHE A 92 9.28 -11.72 -10.33
CA PHE A 92 8.06 -10.95 -10.09
C PHE A 92 8.25 -9.78 -9.11
N LEU A 93 9.49 -9.47 -8.72
CA LEU A 93 9.80 -8.30 -7.90
C LEU A 93 9.35 -7.01 -8.61
N ALA A 94 8.41 -6.27 -8.02
CA ALA A 94 7.95 -5.00 -8.57
C ALA A 94 8.84 -3.84 -8.09
N GLY A 95 9.76 -3.40 -8.96
CA GLY A 95 10.50 -2.13 -8.85
C GLY A 95 11.61 -2.07 -7.79
N GLY A 96 11.39 -2.55 -6.57
CA GLY A 96 12.37 -2.46 -5.49
C GLY A 96 11.88 -3.03 -4.17
N VAL A 97 12.62 -2.73 -3.10
CA VAL A 97 12.28 -3.14 -1.73
C VAL A 97 11.86 -1.92 -0.92
N VAL A 98 10.78 -2.07 -0.18
CA VAL A 98 10.26 -1.11 0.79
C VAL A 98 10.40 -1.71 2.18
N LEU A 99 10.96 -0.92 3.10
CA LEU A 99 10.78 -1.12 4.53
C LEU A 99 9.73 -0.14 5.03
N ARG A 100 8.80 -0.64 5.83
CA ARG A 100 7.69 0.16 6.36
C ARG A 100 7.59 -0.08 7.86
N ALA A 101 7.39 0.99 8.64
CA ALA A 101 7.09 0.87 10.06
C ALA A 101 5.79 0.08 10.25
N TYR A 102 5.81 -0.91 11.15
CA TYR A 102 4.63 -1.68 11.46
C TYR A 102 3.67 -0.88 12.34
N GLU A 103 2.38 -0.89 12.00
CA GLU A 103 1.30 -0.32 12.79
C GLU A 103 0.26 -1.43 13.05
N PRO A 104 -0.26 -1.57 14.29
CA PRO A 104 -1.25 -2.60 14.60
C PRO A 104 -2.64 -2.17 14.12
N PHE A 105 -3.27 -3.00 13.29
CA PHE A 105 -4.60 -2.76 12.72
C PHE A 105 -5.67 -3.66 13.35
N VAL A 106 -6.89 -3.13 13.44
CA VAL A 106 -8.06 -3.85 13.92
C VAL A 106 -8.44 -4.93 12.90
N PRO A 107 -8.51 -6.22 13.29
CA PRO A 107 -8.92 -7.28 12.38
C PRO A 107 -10.30 -7.01 11.75
N GLY A 108 -10.32 -6.92 10.42
CA GLY A 108 -11.51 -6.58 9.63
C GLY A 108 -11.99 -5.15 9.76
N GLY A 109 -11.13 -4.24 10.21
CA GLY A 109 -11.29 -2.79 10.07
C GLY A 109 -10.72 -2.30 8.75
N GLU A 110 -11.01 -2.97 7.64
CA GLU A 110 -10.45 -2.65 6.32
C GLU A 110 -11.55 -2.26 5.33
N ALA A 111 -11.28 -1.26 4.50
CA ALA A 111 -12.17 -0.80 3.45
C ALA A 111 -11.39 -0.47 2.19
N ARG A 112 -12.00 -0.67 1.02
CA ARG A 112 -11.49 -0.17 -0.25
C ARG A 112 -12.32 1.02 -0.69
N VAL A 113 -11.66 2.09 -1.09
CA VAL A 113 -12.30 3.29 -1.62
C VAL A 113 -11.88 3.51 -3.05
N TRP A 114 -12.85 3.80 -3.90
CA TRP A 114 -12.68 4.08 -5.31
C TRP A 114 -12.91 5.55 -5.56
N TRP A 115 -11.98 6.17 -6.26
CA TRP A 115 -11.93 7.59 -6.50
C TRP A 115 -11.97 7.87 -7.99
N VAL A 116 -12.76 8.87 -8.37
CA VAL A 116 -12.76 9.44 -9.72
C VAL A 116 -12.58 10.94 -9.63
N ASP A 117 -11.54 11.47 -10.27
CA ASP A 117 -11.17 12.89 -10.25
C ASP A 117 -11.04 13.45 -8.81
N GLY A 118 -10.58 12.60 -7.87
CA GLY A 118 -10.42 12.94 -6.45
C GLY A 118 -11.69 12.93 -5.60
N GLU A 119 -12.83 12.59 -6.18
CA GLU A 119 -14.09 12.38 -5.46
C GLU A 119 -14.35 10.90 -5.18
N VAL A 120 -15.03 10.60 -4.07
CA VAL A 120 -15.40 9.23 -3.72
C VAL A 120 -16.48 8.74 -4.69
N ALA A 121 -16.12 7.80 -5.55
CA ALA A 121 -17.06 7.12 -6.43
C ALA A 121 -17.72 5.92 -5.73
N ARG A 122 -16.99 5.22 -4.86
CA ARG A 122 -17.51 4.05 -4.13
C ARG A 122 -16.67 3.70 -2.91
N VAL A 123 -17.31 3.15 -1.87
CA VAL A 123 -16.64 2.45 -0.77
C VAL A 123 -17.14 1.00 -0.77
N THR A 124 -16.22 0.05 -0.71
CA THR A 124 -16.49 -1.38 -0.70
C THR A 124 -15.76 -2.07 0.44
N ALA A 125 -16.22 -3.28 0.80
CA ALA A 125 -15.49 -4.13 1.72
C ALA A 125 -14.09 -4.44 1.15
N HIS A 126 -13.10 -4.56 2.02
CA HIS A 126 -11.79 -5.05 1.60
C HIS A 126 -11.90 -6.52 1.18
N PRO A 127 -11.20 -6.98 0.13
CA PRO A 127 -11.29 -8.37 -0.32
C PRO A 127 -10.94 -9.42 0.73
N ASP A 128 -10.09 -9.09 1.72
CA ASP A 128 -9.75 -10.01 2.81
C ASP A 128 -10.85 -10.11 3.88
N THR A 129 -11.77 -9.13 3.95
CA THR A 129 -12.92 -9.14 4.85
C THR A 129 -14.22 -8.73 4.14
N PRO A 130 -14.71 -9.54 3.17
CA PRO A 130 -15.81 -9.18 2.28
C PRO A 130 -17.13 -8.94 3.01
N ASP A 131 -17.32 -9.52 4.20
CA ASP A 131 -18.54 -9.39 5.01
C ASP A 131 -18.54 -8.13 5.90
N ARG A 132 -17.52 -7.27 5.80
CA ARG A 132 -17.36 -6.08 6.64
C ARG A 132 -17.15 -4.83 5.80
N LEU A 133 -18.02 -3.84 6.00
CA LEU A 133 -17.95 -2.54 5.34
C LEU A 133 -17.84 -1.42 6.38
N PRO A 134 -16.63 -1.17 6.92
CA PRO A 134 -16.43 -0.05 7.82
C PRO A 134 -16.52 1.28 7.06
N ALA A 135 -16.76 2.37 7.79
CA ALA A 135 -16.87 3.72 7.25
C ALA A 135 -15.62 4.55 7.63
N PRO A 136 -14.58 4.59 6.77
CA PRO A 136 -13.40 5.43 7.01
C PRO A 136 -13.71 6.92 6.94
N ASP A 137 -12.93 7.74 7.66
CA ASP A 137 -12.86 9.18 7.41
C ASP A 137 -11.99 9.43 6.16
N LEU A 138 -12.55 10.13 5.19
CA LEU A 138 -12.00 10.28 3.85
C LEU A 138 -11.60 11.71 3.50
N GLY A 139 -11.75 12.68 4.41
CA GLY A 139 -11.45 14.08 4.15
C GLY A 139 -10.01 14.30 3.67
N ALA A 140 -9.04 14.00 4.54
CA ALA A 140 -7.62 14.15 4.20
C ALA A 140 -7.15 13.19 3.09
N VAL A 141 -7.76 12.00 3.00
CA VAL A 141 -7.45 11.02 1.94
C VAL A 141 -7.87 11.56 0.58
N GLY A 142 -9.03 12.19 0.47
CA GLY A 142 -9.50 12.82 -0.78
C GLY A 142 -8.61 13.99 -1.22
N GLU A 143 -8.08 14.78 -0.28
CA GLU A 143 -7.09 15.82 -0.59
C GLU A 143 -5.80 15.21 -1.16
N ALA A 144 -5.30 14.13 -0.55
CA ALA A 144 -4.12 13.40 -1.04
C ALA A 144 -4.35 12.77 -2.43
N VAL A 145 -5.54 12.19 -2.68
CA VAL A 145 -5.90 11.64 -4.00
C VAL A 145 -5.97 12.73 -5.07
N ARG A 146 -6.51 13.92 -4.75
CA ARG A 146 -6.48 15.07 -5.68
C ARG A 146 -5.05 15.50 -5.99
N ALA A 147 -4.17 15.57 -4.99
CA ALA A 147 -2.75 15.89 -5.19
C ALA A 147 -2.01 14.85 -6.03
N LEU A 148 -2.47 13.59 -6.01
CA LEU A 148 -1.92 12.53 -6.85
C LEU A 148 -2.17 12.78 -8.34
N ASP A 149 -3.14 13.61 -8.72
CA ASP A 149 -3.44 13.98 -10.12
C ASP A 149 -3.64 12.74 -11.02
N CYS A 150 -4.36 11.74 -10.48
CA CYS A 150 -4.74 10.54 -11.19
C CYS A 150 -6.25 10.43 -11.21
N ARG A 151 -6.82 10.30 -12.41
CA ARG A 151 -8.27 10.29 -12.62
C ARG A 151 -8.95 9.13 -11.90
N TRP A 152 -8.39 7.92 -11.96
CA TRP A 152 -9.01 6.74 -11.37
C TRP A 152 -8.02 6.06 -10.43
N VAL A 153 -8.41 5.95 -9.16
CA VAL A 153 -7.57 5.44 -8.09
C VAL A 153 -8.42 4.57 -7.17
N ALA A 154 -7.81 3.52 -6.61
CA ALA A 154 -8.34 2.80 -5.47
C ALA A 154 -7.38 2.98 -4.28
N THR A 155 -7.90 3.14 -3.07
CA THR A 155 -7.11 3.14 -1.84
C THR A 155 -7.62 2.06 -0.90
N ASP A 156 -6.71 1.23 -0.40
CA ASP A 156 -7.02 0.33 0.70
C ASP A 156 -6.72 1.01 2.03
N MET A 157 -7.73 1.03 2.87
CA MET A 157 -7.76 1.68 4.17
C MET A 157 -7.73 0.61 5.26
N ALA A 158 -6.94 0.83 6.32
CA ALA A 158 -6.94 0.02 7.52
C ALA A 158 -7.13 0.87 8.77
N LEU A 159 -7.98 0.42 9.69
CA LEU A 159 -8.22 1.04 10.98
C LEU A 159 -7.15 0.60 11.97
N ARG A 160 -6.36 1.56 12.46
CA ARG A 160 -5.38 1.34 13.52
C ARG A 160 -6.08 1.17 14.87
N GLU A 161 -5.45 0.43 15.78
CA GLU A 161 -6.01 0.15 17.12
C GLU A 161 -6.31 1.41 17.95
N ASP A 162 -5.69 2.56 17.64
CA ASP A 162 -5.96 3.85 18.29
C ASP A 162 -7.11 4.64 17.63
N GLY A 163 -7.80 4.05 16.64
CA GLY A 163 -8.93 4.65 15.93
C GLY A 163 -8.54 5.46 14.69
N ALA A 164 -7.25 5.62 14.39
CA ALA A 164 -6.82 6.33 13.19
C ALA A 164 -6.95 5.45 11.93
N TRP A 165 -7.46 6.03 10.84
CA TRP A 165 -7.48 5.38 9.54
C TRP A 165 -6.17 5.61 8.79
N ARG A 166 -5.65 4.55 8.15
CA ARG A 166 -4.39 4.57 7.42
C ARG A 166 -4.58 4.08 6.00
N VAL A 167 -3.95 4.74 5.04
CA VAL A 167 -3.83 4.23 3.66
C VAL A 167 -2.70 3.22 3.66
N VAL A 168 -2.99 1.95 3.34
CA VAL A 168 -2.00 0.88 3.30
C VAL A 168 -1.54 0.56 1.88
N GLU A 169 -2.41 0.80 0.90
CA GLU A 169 -2.15 0.63 -0.53
C GLU A 169 -2.91 1.67 -1.36
N VAL A 170 -2.32 2.06 -2.48
CA VAL A 170 -2.96 2.84 -3.54
C VAL A 170 -2.80 2.04 -4.83
N GLY A 171 -3.85 1.96 -5.63
CA GLY A 171 -3.83 1.36 -6.97
C GLY A 171 -4.40 2.29 -8.02
N ASP A 172 -3.97 2.11 -9.28
CA ASP A 172 -4.37 2.96 -10.41
C ASP A 172 -5.79 2.68 -10.94
N GLY A 173 -6.66 2.12 -10.09
CA GLY A 173 -8.04 1.74 -10.36
C GLY A 173 -8.20 0.50 -11.26
N GLN A 174 -7.30 0.30 -12.22
CA GLN A 174 -7.39 -0.74 -13.25
C GLN A 174 -7.05 -2.15 -12.77
N VAL A 175 -6.33 -2.26 -11.65
CA VAL A 175 -5.78 -3.52 -11.13
C VAL A 175 -6.51 -4.05 -9.88
N SER A 176 -7.51 -3.31 -9.39
CA SER A 176 -8.33 -3.71 -8.27
C SER A 176 -9.60 -4.41 -8.76
N GLY A 177 -9.98 -5.51 -8.11
CA GLY A 177 -11.27 -6.16 -8.35
C GLY A 177 -12.38 -5.55 -7.50
N LEU A 178 -13.61 -5.54 -8.02
CA LEU A 178 -14.82 -5.29 -7.23
C LEU A 178 -15.20 -6.53 -6.40
N PRO A 179 -15.88 -6.37 -5.26
CA PRO A 179 -16.43 -7.50 -4.51
C PRO A 179 -17.36 -8.38 -5.35
N ALA A 180 -17.47 -9.66 -5.00
CA ALA A 180 -18.41 -10.55 -5.67
C ALA A 180 -19.86 -10.04 -5.53
N GLY A 181 -20.58 -9.98 -6.65
CA GLY A 181 -21.96 -9.48 -6.69
C GLY A 181 -22.09 -7.96 -6.79
N ASP A 182 -20.98 -7.23 -6.81
CA ASP A 182 -20.97 -5.80 -7.06
C ASP A 182 -20.98 -5.53 -8.58
N ASP A 183 -22.01 -4.84 -9.06
CA ASP A 183 -22.20 -4.52 -10.49
C ASP A 183 -21.34 -3.36 -11.01
N GLY A 184 -20.62 -2.66 -10.12
CA GLY A 184 -19.79 -1.52 -10.49
C GLY A 184 -20.54 -0.29 -11.00
N GLU A 185 -21.88 -0.24 -11.01
CA GLU A 185 -22.63 0.76 -11.77
C GLU A 185 -22.26 2.21 -11.39
N ALA A 186 -22.21 2.50 -10.08
CA ALA A 186 -21.85 3.83 -9.58
C ALA A 186 -20.43 4.26 -9.99
N LEU A 187 -19.48 3.32 -9.93
CA LEU A 187 -18.08 3.56 -10.32
C LEU A 187 -17.97 3.83 -11.83
N PHE A 188 -18.57 2.98 -12.66
CA PHE A 188 -18.51 3.15 -14.11
C PHE A 188 -19.26 4.40 -14.58
N ARG A 189 -20.37 4.75 -13.93
CA ARG A 189 -21.08 6.02 -14.20
C ARG A 189 -20.18 7.23 -13.93
N ALA A 190 -19.43 7.22 -12.83
CA ALA A 190 -18.49 8.30 -12.53
C ALA A 190 -17.36 8.38 -13.57
N LEU A 191 -16.79 7.24 -13.97
CA LEU A 191 -15.72 7.18 -14.98
C LEU A 191 -16.16 7.62 -16.39
N LEU A 192 -17.40 7.31 -16.77
CA LEU A 192 -17.97 7.70 -18.07
C LEU A 192 -18.42 9.17 -18.09
N GLY A 193 -18.53 9.82 -16.93
CA GLY A 193 -18.80 11.24 -16.82
C GLY A 193 -17.67 12.10 -17.42
N PRO A 194 -17.94 13.38 -17.72
CA PRO A 194 -16.89 14.31 -18.09
C PRO A 194 -15.90 14.45 -16.92
N SER A 195 -14.60 14.55 -17.23
CA SER A 195 -13.57 14.77 -16.22
C SER A 195 -13.78 16.15 -15.58
N ALA A 196 -13.67 16.22 -14.25
CA ALA A 196 -13.63 17.50 -13.56
C ALA A 196 -12.30 18.19 -13.90
N LEU A 197 -12.37 19.23 -14.74
CA LEU A 197 -11.25 20.11 -15.11
C LEU A 197 -10.83 21.00 -13.94
#